data_AF-A0AB34HMA9-F1
#
_entry.id   AF-A0AB34HMA9-F1
#
_cell.length_a   1.000
_cell.length_b   1.000
_cell.length_c   1.000
_cell.angle_alpha   90.00
_cell.angle_beta   90.00
_cell.angle_gamma   90.00
#
_symmetry.space_group_name_H-M   'P 1'
#
loop_
_entity.id
_entity.type
_entity.pdbx_description
1 polymer ?
#
loop_
_entity_poly.entity_id
_entity_poly.type
_entity_poly.pdbx_seq_one_letter_code
_entity_poly.pdbx_strand_id
1 'polypeptide(L)'
;MTCMKGTYLVHLTCTSSKTAREDLEPVVQKLFTPYTEKEIENEEVEKPRLLWALYFNMRDSSDVSRNSYNDLPSNVYVCSGPDCALGNDNAVKQAEALFQQICPNEDFCPPPPNPEDIILDGDSLQPEASESSAIPEANSETPRESANLRNPEEPSE
;
A
#
# COMPACT_ATOMS: atom_id res chain seq x y z
N MET A 1 -10.21 0.52 14.30
CA MET A 1 -9.32 1.50 14.95
C MET A 1 -9.08 2.67 13.99
N THR A 2 -10.12 3.44 13.62
CA THR A 2 -10.03 4.50 12.59
C THR A 2 -10.36 5.89 13.13
N CYS A 3 -10.77 5.99 14.40
CA CYS A 3 -11.07 7.24 15.10
C CYS A 3 -10.82 7.08 16.61
N MET A 4 -10.72 8.20 17.32
CA MET A 4 -10.55 8.24 18.77
C MET A 4 -11.84 7.90 19.52
N LYS A 5 -11.74 7.53 20.80
CA LYS A 5 -12.92 7.23 21.62
C LYS A 5 -13.86 8.44 21.69
N GLY A 6 -15.16 8.20 21.58
CA GLY A 6 -16.19 9.24 21.62
C GLY A 6 -16.43 9.95 20.29
N THR A 7 -15.73 9.56 19.21
CA THR A 7 -15.96 10.09 17.86
C THR A 7 -16.24 8.97 16.86
N TYR A 8 -16.73 9.36 15.68
CA TYR A 8 -16.95 8.47 14.54
C TYR A 8 -16.35 9.10 13.29
N LEU A 9 -15.71 8.28 12.47
CA LEU A 9 -15.27 8.67 11.13
C LEU A 9 -16.29 8.17 10.11
N VAL A 10 -16.96 9.09 9.42
CA VAL A 10 -18.03 8.77 8.46
C VAL A 10 -17.57 9.16 7.06
N HIS A 11 -17.64 8.19 6.14
CA HIS A 11 -17.30 8.40 4.73
C HIS A 11 -18.58 8.45 3.89
N LEU A 12 -18.68 9.46 3.02
CA LEU A 12 -19.72 9.58 2.01
C LEU A 12 -19.05 9.54 0.64
N THR A 13 -19.63 8.79 -0.29
CA THR A 13 -19.09 8.61 -1.63
C THR A 13 -20.23 8.57 -2.64
N CYS A 14 -20.05 9.24 -3.77
CA CYS A 14 -20.94 9.19 -4.91
C CYS A 14 -20.16 9.50 -6.20
N THR A 15 -20.73 9.12 -7.35
CA THR A 15 -20.25 9.63 -8.63
C THR A 15 -20.46 11.14 -8.67
N SER A 16 -19.42 11.88 -9.04
CA SER A 16 -19.47 13.35 -9.04
C SER A 16 -20.37 13.86 -10.16
N SER A 17 -21.30 14.75 -9.82
CA SER A 17 -22.05 15.57 -10.78
C SER A 17 -21.44 16.98 -10.87
N LYS A 18 -20.92 17.50 -9.76
CA LYS A 18 -20.21 18.78 -9.67
C LYS A 18 -19.01 18.66 -8.71
N THR A 19 -18.83 19.64 -7.82
CA THR A 19 -17.85 19.53 -6.74
C THR A 19 -18.38 18.62 -5.63
N ALA A 20 -17.47 17.92 -4.93
CA ALA A 20 -17.85 16.99 -3.86
C ALA A 20 -18.66 17.67 -2.75
N ARG A 21 -18.42 18.96 -2.50
CA ARG A 21 -19.23 19.73 -1.54
C ARG A 21 -20.65 19.95 -2.03
N GLU A 22 -20.84 20.38 -3.28
CA GLU A 22 -22.18 20.59 -3.83
C GLU A 22 -23.01 19.31 -3.85
N ASP A 23 -22.38 18.18 -4.14
CA ASP A 23 -23.06 16.88 -4.26
C ASP A 23 -23.41 16.28 -2.88
N LEU A 24 -22.55 16.45 -1.86
CA LEU A 24 -22.67 15.74 -0.58
C LEU A 24 -23.15 16.59 0.60
N GLU A 25 -22.96 17.91 0.57
CA GLU A 25 -23.38 18.81 1.66
C GLU A 25 -24.88 18.67 2.02
N PRO A 26 -25.83 18.50 1.06
CA PRO A 26 -27.23 18.28 1.41
C PRO A 26 -27.47 17.02 2.26
N VAL A 27 -26.68 15.97 2.04
CA VAL A 27 -26.76 14.72 2.82
C VAL A 27 -26.15 14.95 4.20
N VAL A 28 -25.02 15.65 4.28
CA VAL A 28 -24.37 16.00 5.55
C VAL A 28 -25.30 16.83 6.44
N GLN A 29 -25.96 17.85 5.90
CA GLN A 29 -26.91 18.69 6.64
C GLN A 29 -28.19 17.93 7.06
N LYS A 30 -28.56 16.90 6.30
CA LYS A 30 -29.68 16.03 6.68
C LYS A 30 -29.31 15.13 7.85
N LEU A 31 -28.09 14.63 7.92
CA LEU A 31 -27.65 13.65 8.92
C LEU A 31 -27.04 14.26 10.19
N PHE A 32 -26.42 15.44 10.09
CA PHE A 32 -25.63 16.02 11.17
C PHE A 32 -25.97 17.49 11.41
N THR A 33 -25.73 17.94 12.64
CA THR A 33 -25.77 19.36 13.01
C THR A 33 -24.33 19.86 13.20
N PRO A 34 -23.90 20.95 12.55
CA PRO A 34 -22.59 21.55 12.81
C PRO A 34 -22.35 21.80 14.30
N TYR A 35 -21.12 21.60 14.76
CA TYR A 35 -20.77 21.92 16.14
C TYR A 35 -20.80 23.44 16.37
N THR A 36 -21.53 23.86 17.41
CA THR A 36 -21.58 25.25 17.89
C THR A 36 -21.40 25.22 19.42
N GLU A 37 -20.55 26.10 19.96
CA GLU A 37 -20.25 26.12 21.41
C GLU A 37 -21.47 26.49 22.29
N LYS A 38 -22.50 27.12 21.70
CA LYS A 38 -23.66 27.66 22.41
C LYS A 38 -24.77 26.65 22.67
N GLU A 39 -24.74 25.47 22.07
CA GLU A 39 -25.85 24.50 22.10
C GLU A 39 -25.63 23.32 23.05
N ILE A 40 -24.60 23.39 23.90
CA ILE A 40 -24.24 22.29 24.82
C ILE A 40 -25.20 22.20 26.02
N GLU A 41 -25.97 23.26 26.32
CA GLU A 41 -26.64 23.36 27.61
C GLU A 41 -28.12 22.94 27.65
N ASN A 42 -28.90 22.89 26.55
CA ASN A 42 -30.35 22.70 26.68
C ASN A 42 -31.15 22.11 25.48
N GLU A 43 -30.54 21.46 24.49
CA GLU A 43 -31.30 20.89 23.36
C GLU A 43 -31.33 19.36 23.33
N GLU A 44 -32.51 18.78 23.08
CA GLU A 44 -32.66 17.39 22.66
C GLU A 44 -31.92 17.21 21.32
N VAL A 45 -30.75 16.58 21.37
CA VAL A 45 -29.89 16.41 20.20
C VAL A 45 -30.48 15.32 19.28
N GLU A 46 -31.35 15.71 18.34
CA GLU A 46 -31.91 14.78 17.35
C GLU A 46 -30.85 14.22 16.38
N LYS A 47 -29.82 15.00 16.06
CA LYS A 47 -28.76 14.64 15.10
C LYS A 47 -27.37 14.72 15.72
N PRO A 48 -26.46 13.77 15.41
CA PRO A 48 -25.08 13.85 15.90
C PRO A 48 -24.36 15.11 15.43
N ARG A 49 -23.39 15.57 16.23
CA ARG A 49 -22.61 16.79 15.97
C ARG A 49 -21.48 16.55 14.98
N LEU A 50 -21.40 17.40 13.94
CA LEU A 50 -20.29 17.42 12.99
C LEU A 50 -19.15 18.27 13.53
N LEU A 51 -18.04 17.62 13.89
CA LEU A 51 -16.84 18.29 14.42
C LEU A 51 -15.91 18.79 13.31
N TRP A 52 -15.78 18.02 12.23
CA TRP A 52 -14.89 18.32 11.11
C TRP A 52 -15.38 17.63 9.84
N ALA A 53 -15.20 18.28 8.69
CA ALA A 53 -15.57 17.75 7.37
C ALA A 53 -14.53 18.11 6.30
N LEU A 54 -14.27 17.16 5.41
CA LEU A 54 -13.43 17.32 4.23
C LEU A 54 -14.22 16.90 3.00
N TYR A 55 -14.16 17.73 1.96
CA TYR A 55 -14.76 17.47 0.66
C TYR A 55 -13.68 17.54 -0.41
N PHE A 56 -13.60 16.52 -1.26
CA PHE A 56 -12.70 16.49 -2.40
C PHE A 56 -13.27 15.60 -3.50
N ASN A 57 -12.96 15.91 -4.76
CA ASN A 57 -13.22 15.03 -5.88
C ASN A 57 -11.95 14.22 -6.16
N MET A 58 -12.10 12.93 -6.46
CA MET A 58 -11.02 12.07 -6.92
C MET A 58 -11.26 11.74 -8.40
N ARG A 59 -10.19 11.73 -9.21
CA ARG A 59 -10.29 11.29 -10.61
C ARG A 59 -10.59 9.80 -10.61
N ASP A 60 -11.70 9.44 -11.23
CA ASP A 60 -11.94 8.07 -11.66
C ASP A 60 -11.25 7.86 -13.02
N SER A 61 -10.37 6.86 -13.08
CA SER A 61 -9.69 6.47 -14.31
C SER A 61 -9.84 4.97 -14.57
N SER A 62 -10.84 4.33 -13.95
CA SER A 62 -11.22 2.95 -14.27
C SER A 62 -11.77 2.88 -15.70
N ASP A 63 -11.75 1.66 -16.27
CA ASP A 63 -12.33 1.37 -17.59
C ASP A 63 -11.78 2.22 -18.76
N VAL A 64 -10.65 2.91 -18.57
CA VAL A 64 -9.96 3.62 -19.64
C VAL A 64 -9.16 2.63 -20.49
N SER A 65 -9.44 2.59 -21.79
CA SER A 65 -8.71 1.73 -22.72
C SER A 65 -7.25 2.13 -22.84
N ARG A 66 -6.36 1.13 -22.95
CA ARG A 66 -4.94 1.33 -23.28
C ARG A 66 -4.75 2.22 -24.53
N ASN A 67 -5.64 2.10 -25.51
CA ASN A 67 -5.56 2.85 -26.77
C ASN A 67 -5.87 4.34 -26.62
N SER A 68 -6.38 4.77 -25.45
CA SER A 68 -6.59 6.18 -25.13
C SER A 68 -5.31 6.91 -24.72
N TYR A 69 -4.23 6.16 -24.42
CA TYR A 69 -2.92 6.72 -24.10
C TYR A 69 -2.06 6.80 -25.38
N ASN A 70 -1.43 7.95 -25.60
CA ASN A 70 -0.57 8.16 -26.77
C ASN A 70 0.78 7.46 -26.59
N ASP A 71 1.31 6.93 -27.68
CA ASP A 71 2.69 6.45 -27.81
C ASP A 71 3.14 5.42 -26.76
N LEU A 72 2.20 4.62 -26.25
CA LEU A 72 2.47 3.67 -25.16
C LEU A 72 3.10 2.37 -25.70
N PRO A 73 4.38 2.05 -25.38
CA PRO A 73 5.04 0.83 -25.85
C PRO A 73 4.37 -0.43 -25.30
N SER A 74 4.35 -1.52 -26.08
CA SER A 74 3.59 -2.74 -25.77
C SER A 74 3.91 -3.39 -24.42
N ASN A 75 5.11 -3.19 -23.89
CA ASN A 75 5.59 -3.72 -22.61
C ASN A 75 5.43 -2.75 -21.42
N VAL A 76 4.76 -1.61 -21.62
CA VAL A 76 4.43 -0.66 -20.55
C VAL A 76 2.96 -0.82 -20.21
N TYR A 77 2.64 -1.28 -19.00
CA TYR A 77 1.26 -1.51 -18.55
C TYR A 77 0.75 -0.33 -17.72
N VAL A 78 -0.56 -0.06 -17.75
CA VAL A 78 -1.18 1.06 -17.03
C VAL A 78 -2.24 0.52 -16.08
N CYS A 79 -2.18 0.96 -14.82
CA CYS A 79 -3.22 0.70 -13.82
C CYS A 79 -4.08 1.94 -13.61
N SER A 80 -5.35 1.74 -13.27
CA SER A 80 -6.23 2.85 -12.88
C SER A 80 -6.03 3.22 -11.41
N GLY A 81 -6.54 4.38 -11.02
CA GLY A 81 -6.84 4.66 -9.61
C GLY A 81 -8.07 3.87 -9.12
N PRO A 82 -8.58 4.22 -7.93
CA PRO A 82 -9.84 3.69 -7.41
C PRO A 82 -11.02 4.03 -8.32
N ASP A 83 -11.93 3.07 -8.48
CA ASP A 83 -13.24 3.25 -9.10
C ASP A 83 -14.28 3.70 -8.04
N CYS A 84 -15.48 4.05 -8.51
CA CYS A 84 -16.59 4.46 -7.64
C CYS A 84 -17.43 3.31 -7.05
N ALA A 85 -17.04 2.05 -7.27
CA ALA A 85 -17.75 0.90 -6.71
C ALA A 85 -17.53 0.75 -5.20
N LEU A 86 -18.42 -0.03 -4.56
CA LEU A 86 -18.31 -0.34 -3.14
C LEU A 86 -17.18 -1.33 -2.83
N GLY A 87 -16.88 -2.23 -3.78
CA GLY A 87 -15.88 -3.28 -3.65
C GLY A 87 -14.58 -2.96 -4.38
N ASN A 88 -13.68 -3.95 -4.44
CA ASN A 88 -12.38 -3.82 -5.11
C ASN A 88 -12.26 -4.69 -6.37
N ASP A 89 -13.40 -5.12 -6.93
CA ASP A 89 -13.45 -6.05 -8.05
C ASP A 89 -12.68 -5.53 -9.27
N ASN A 90 -12.78 -4.23 -9.57
CA ASN A 90 -12.06 -3.62 -10.67
C ASN A 90 -10.54 -3.73 -10.49
N ALA A 91 -10.02 -3.42 -9.29
CA ALA A 91 -8.60 -3.53 -8.98
C ALA A 91 -8.09 -4.98 -9.10
N VAL A 92 -8.85 -5.96 -8.60
CA VAL A 92 -8.48 -7.37 -8.69
C VAL A 92 -8.48 -7.85 -10.14
N LYS A 93 -9.54 -7.56 -10.89
CA LYS A 93 -9.66 -7.94 -12.31
C LYS A 93 -8.55 -7.32 -13.16
N GLN A 94 -8.22 -6.05 -12.92
CA GLN A 94 -7.13 -5.38 -13.62
C GLN A 94 -5.79 -6.05 -13.30
N ALA A 95 -5.50 -6.31 -12.01
CA ALA A 95 -4.26 -6.95 -11.60
C ALA A 95 -4.11 -8.36 -12.21
N GLU A 96 -5.17 -9.17 -12.19
CA GLU A 96 -5.18 -10.51 -12.79
C GLU A 96 -4.96 -10.45 -14.31
N ALA A 97 -5.65 -9.53 -15.01
CA ALA A 97 -5.47 -9.36 -16.45
C ALA A 97 -4.05 -8.94 -16.83
N LEU A 98 -3.43 -8.02 -16.07
CA LEU A 98 -2.03 -7.63 -16.28
C LEU A 98 -1.08 -8.79 -15.98
N PHE A 99 -1.32 -9.55 -14.90
CA PHE A 99 -0.50 -10.70 -14.54
C PHE A 99 -0.50 -11.75 -15.66
N GLN A 100 -1.66 -12.09 -16.21
CA GLN A 100 -1.76 -13.05 -17.32
C GLN A 100 -1.06 -12.57 -18.60
N GLN A 101 -0.94 -11.26 -18.82
CA GLN A 101 -0.16 -10.70 -19.93
C GLN A 101 1.36 -10.77 -19.71
N ILE A 102 1.81 -10.70 -18.45
CA ILE A 102 3.24 -10.67 -18.10
C ILE A 102 3.77 -12.10 -17.87
N CYS A 103 3.02 -12.93 -17.17
CA CYS A 103 3.34 -14.29 -16.77
C CYS A 103 2.29 -15.27 -17.31
N PRO A 104 2.27 -15.57 -18.61
CA PRO A 104 1.25 -16.44 -19.18
C PRO A 104 1.38 -17.87 -18.66
N ASN A 105 0.23 -18.50 -18.35
CA ASN A 105 0.12 -19.86 -17.80
C ASN A 105 0.62 -20.05 -16.35
N GLU A 106 0.93 -18.96 -15.64
CA GLU A 106 1.20 -19.00 -14.20
C GLU A 106 -0.09 -18.82 -13.40
N ASP A 107 -0.11 -19.32 -12.16
CA ASP A 107 -1.24 -19.16 -11.24
C ASP A 107 -1.23 -17.75 -10.61
N PHE A 108 -2.41 -17.15 -10.45
CA PHE A 108 -2.53 -15.77 -9.94
C PHE A 108 -2.53 -15.76 -8.41
N CYS A 109 -1.42 -15.29 -7.82
CA CYS A 109 -1.21 -15.18 -6.38
C CYS A 109 -1.44 -16.50 -5.60
N PRO A 110 -0.72 -17.60 -5.94
CA PRO A 110 -0.79 -18.82 -5.16
C PRO A 110 -0.29 -18.57 -3.73
N PRO A 111 -0.81 -19.29 -2.73
CA PRO A 111 -0.28 -19.20 -1.37
C PRO A 111 1.20 -19.62 -1.37
N PRO A 112 2.07 -18.96 -0.60
CA PRO A 112 3.44 -19.41 -0.47
C PRO A 112 3.47 -20.83 0.10
N PRO A 113 4.36 -21.71 -0.38
CA PRO A 113 4.47 -23.06 0.17
C PRO A 113 4.83 -23.00 1.65
N ASN A 114 4.09 -23.75 2.48
CA ASN A 114 4.37 -23.83 3.90
C ASN A 114 5.61 -24.71 4.13
N PRO A 115 6.70 -24.20 4.75
CA PRO A 115 7.93 -24.97 4.92
C PRO A 115 7.72 -26.23 5.79
N GLU A 116 6.79 -26.20 6.74
CA GLU A 116 6.49 -27.32 7.63
C GLU A 116 5.81 -28.50 6.90
N ASP A 117 5.29 -28.29 5.70
CA ASP A 117 4.71 -29.36 4.87
C ASP A 117 5.81 -30.23 4.22
N ILE A 118 7.07 -29.81 4.27
CA ILE A 118 8.22 -30.54 3.72
C ILE A 118 8.67 -31.58 4.74
N ILE A 119 8.27 -32.84 4.54
CA ILE A 119 8.75 -33.96 5.37
C ILE A 119 10.18 -34.31 4.94
N LEU A 120 11.14 -34.11 5.84
CA LEU A 120 12.50 -34.63 5.70
C LEU A 120 12.55 -36.06 6.25
N ASP A 121 12.98 -37.03 5.45
CA ASP A 121 13.14 -38.42 5.90
C ASP A 121 14.22 -38.49 7.01
N GLY A 122 13.78 -38.58 8.26
CA GLY A 122 14.62 -38.63 9.46
C GLY A 122 15.38 -39.93 9.69
N ASP A 123 15.64 -40.74 8.65
CA ASP A 123 16.33 -42.03 8.78
C ASP A 123 17.56 -42.18 7.86
N SER A 124 18.01 -41.08 7.26
CA SER A 124 19.44 -40.98 6.93
C SER A 124 20.16 -40.64 8.23
N LEU A 125 20.86 -41.61 8.82
CA LEU A 125 21.86 -41.40 9.85
C LEU A 125 22.95 -40.42 9.32
N GLN A 126 22.65 -39.14 9.24
CA GLN A 126 23.67 -38.10 9.26
C GLN A 126 23.94 -37.79 10.74
N PRO A 127 25.18 -37.94 11.22
CA PRO A 127 25.51 -37.52 12.56
C PRO A 127 25.22 -36.03 12.69
N GLU A 128 24.53 -35.66 13.76
CA GLU A 128 24.36 -34.31 14.30
C GLU A 128 25.60 -33.45 14.00
N ALA A 129 25.56 -32.67 12.92
CA ALA A 129 26.46 -31.55 12.75
C ALA A 129 25.72 -30.35 13.35
N SER A 130 26.10 -30.08 14.59
CA SER A 130 25.66 -29.00 15.45
C SER A 130 25.24 -27.74 14.71
N GLU A 131 24.16 -27.14 15.22
CA GLU A 131 23.86 -25.72 15.06
C GLU A 131 25.14 -24.90 15.26
N SER A 132 25.65 -24.33 14.18
CA SER A 132 26.53 -23.17 14.24
C SER A 132 26.22 -22.31 13.03
N SER A 133 25.57 -21.18 13.31
CA SER A 133 25.41 -20.08 12.39
C SER A 133 26.78 -19.64 11.89
N ALA A 134 27.14 -20.04 10.66
CA ALA A 134 28.30 -19.51 9.97
C ALA A 134 27.82 -18.68 8.78
N ILE A 135 27.77 -17.38 9.01
CA ILE A 135 27.73 -16.34 7.99
C ILE A 135 28.94 -16.59 7.06
N PRO A 136 28.80 -16.64 5.72
CA PRO A 136 29.98 -16.63 4.87
C PRO A 136 30.53 -15.20 4.85
N GLU A 137 31.53 -14.95 5.69
CA GLU A 137 32.39 -13.77 5.58
C GLU A 137 33.11 -13.78 4.22
N ALA A 138 33.06 -12.62 3.57
CA ALA A 138 33.70 -12.35 2.31
C ALA A 138 35.20 -12.64 2.36
N ASN A 139 35.70 -13.34 1.34
CA ASN A 139 37.12 -13.48 1.04
C ASN A 139 37.81 -12.10 1.06
N SER A 140 38.60 -11.86 2.11
CA SER A 140 39.59 -10.79 2.16
C SER A 140 40.96 -11.43 2.36
N GLU A 141 41.52 -11.93 1.26
CA GLU A 141 42.94 -12.27 1.21
C GLU A 141 43.75 -10.97 1.30
N THR A 142 44.38 -10.76 2.45
CA THR A 142 45.38 -9.69 2.66
C THR A 142 46.77 -10.24 2.30
N PRO A 143 47.51 -9.64 1.35
CA PRO A 143 48.90 -10.01 1.09
C PRO A 143 49.85 -9.47 2.16
N ARG A 144 50.88 -10.27 2.43
CA ARG A 144 51.92 -10.09 3.46
C ARG A 144 52.66 -8.74 3.36
N GLU A 145 52.85 -8.13 4.52
CA GLU A 145 53.66 -6.97 4.79
C GLU A 145 55.14 -7.22 4.47
N SER A 146 55.76 -6.32 3.72
CA SER A 146 57.22 -6.15 3.67
C SER A 146 57.50 -4.65 3.77
N ALA A 147 58.11 -4.29 4.91
CA ALA A 147 58.47 -2.95 5.31
C ALA A 147 59.29 -2.21 4.25
N ASN A 148 59.02 -0.90 4.08
CA ASN A 148 60.06 0.12 4.09
C ASN A 148 59.47 1.53 4.30
N LEU A 149 60.15 2.27 5.16
CA LEU A 149 59.91 3.62 5.65
C LEU A 149 59.63 4.66 4.54
N ARG A 150 58.77 5.65 4.83
CA ARG A 150 59.12 7.10 5.01
C ARG A 150 57.93 8.04 4.75
N ASN A 151 57.39 8.68 5.81
CA ASN A 151 56.69 9.98 5.74
C ASN A 151 57.73 11.10 5.51
N PRO A 152 57.40 12.33 5.05
CA PRO A 152 56.15 13.11 5.21
C PRO A 152 55.65 13.70 3.87
N GLU A 153 54.60 14.53 3.67
CA GLU A 153 54.13 15.75 4.34
C GLU A 153 52.89 16.23 3.54
N GLU A 154 51.85 16.78 4.18
CA GLU A 154 50.81 17.57 3.49
C GLU A 154 51.39 18.91 3.00
N PRO A 155 50.75 19.56 2.00
CA PRO A 155 50.01 20.76 2.42
C PRO A 155 48.65 20.95 1.72
N SER A 156 47.77 21.56 2.52
CA SER A 156 46.59 22.36 2.22
C SER A 156 46.61 23.19 0.92
N GLU A 157 45.50 23.15 0.17
CA GLU A 157 44.63 24.29 -0.18
C GLU A 157 43.29 23.82 -0.74
#